data_AF-A0A7Z2PPL3-F1
#
_entry.id   AF-A0A7Z2PPL3-F1
#
_cell.length_a   1.000
_cell.length_b   1.000
_cell.length_c   1.000
_cell.angle_alpha   90.00
_cell.angle_beta   90.00
_cell.angle_gamma   90.00
#
_symmetry.space_group_name_H-M   'P 1'
#
loop_
_entity.id
_entity.type
_entity.pdbx_description
1 polymer ?
#
loop_
_entity_poly.entity_id
_entity_poly.type
_entity_poly.pdbx_seq_one_letter_code
_entity_poly.pdbx_strand_id
1 'polypeptide(L)'
;MTGAELKKLRQHLGEAIGQPLSVADMAKLCGLPAADGADTIRKWEITGPTGPVAELLRILAMASDHYPILEMFNVFDRHDVPVKDRPARRQAFREQMRSDVRRRIG
;
A
#
# COMPACT_ATOMS: atom_id res chain seq x y z
N MET A 1 -10.89 6.73 1.92
CA MET A 1 -10.48 5.59 2.74
C MET A 1 -11.00 5.84 4.14
N THR A 2 -11.80 4.93 4.68
CA THR A 2 -12.29 4.99 6.06
C THR A 2 -11.24 4.43 7.03
N GLY A 3 -11.43 4.63 8.34
CA GLY A 3 -10.51 4.07 9.34
C GLY A 3 -10.49 2.54 9.34
N ALA A 4 -11.66 1.91 9.19
CA ALA A 4 -11.76 0.45 9.09
C ALA A 4 -11.04 -0.10 7.84
N GLU A 5 -11.10 0.62 6.72
CA GLU A 5 -10.35 0.28 5.51
C GLU A 5 -8.84 0.39 5.72
N LEU A 6 -8.37 1.43 6.43
CA LEU A 6 -6.94 1.56 6.78
C LEU A 6 -6.47 0.40 7.66
N LYS A 7 -7.26 0.00 8.65
CA LYS A 7 -6.92 -1.13 9.52
C LYS A 7 -6.79 -2.45 8.74
N LYS A 8 -7.70 -2.70 7.80
CA LYS A 8 -7.61 -3.85 6.88
C LYS A 8 -6.42 -3.73 5.94
N LEU A 9 -6.16 -2.54 5.40
CA LEU A 9 -5.01 -2.29 4.54
C LEU A 9 -3.69 -2.65 5.23
N ARG A 10 -3.53 -2.30 6.51
CA ARG A 10 -2.34 -2.67 7.29
C ARG A 10 -2.15 -4.19 7.37
N GLN A 11 -3.25 -4.94 7.55
CA GLN A 11 -3.21 -6.41 7.57
C GLN A 11 -2.82 -6.97 6.19
N HIS A 12 -3.52 -6.55 5.14
CA HIS A 12 -3.29 -6.99 3.78
C HIS A 12 -1.90 -6.63 3.24
N LEU A 13 -1.35 -5.48 3.64
CA LEU A 13 0.03 -5.12 3.31
C LEU A 13 1.02 -6.01 4.05
N GLY A 14 0.77 -6.31 5.33
CA GLY A 14 1.59 -7.23 6.10
C GLY A 14 1.62 -8.64 5.49
N GLU A 15 0.46 -9.16 5.10
CA GLU A 15 0.36 -10.42 4.33
C GLU A 15 1.17 -10.37 3.04
N ALA A 16 1.04 -9.27 2.27
CA ALA A 16 1.71 -9.12 0.99
C ALA A 16 3.24 -9.07 1.10
N ILE A 17 3.79 -8.48 2.17
CA ILE A 17 5.23 -8.44 2.39
C ILE A 17 5.77 -9.64 3.15
N GLY A 18 4.90 -10.51 3.68
CA GLY A 18 5.26 -11.71 4.44
C GLY A 18 5.56 -11.46 5.92
N GLN A 19 5.21 -10.29 6.47
CA GLN A 19 5.39 -9.97 7.88
C GLN A 19 4.33 -8.98 8.39
N PRO A 20 3.82 -9.12 9.63
CA PRO A 20 2.85 -8.18 10.19
C PRO A 20 3.38 -6.75 10.25
N LEU A 21 2.56 -5.78 9.84
CA LEU A 21 2.90 -4.36 9.97
C LEU A 21 2.38 -3.79 11.30
N SER A 22 3.28 -3.18 12.07
CA SER A 22 2.90 -2.40 13.25
C SER A 22 2.34 -1.03 12.85
N VAL A 23 1.74 -0.33 13.82
CA VAL A 23 1.32 1.08 13.62
C VAL A 23 2.53 2.01 13.41
N ALA A 24 3.69 1.66 13.97
CA ALA A 24 4.94 2.41 13.75
C ALA A 24 5.47 2.20 12.33
N ASP A 25 5.33 1.01 11.75
CA ASP A 25 5.71 0.75 10.37
C ASP A 25 4.80 1.50 9.40
N MET A 26 3.49 1.53 9.66
CA MET A 26 2.57 2.38 8.89
C MET A 26 2.93 3.86 9.00
N ALA A 27 3.38 4.33 10.17
CA ALA A 27 3.84 5.70 10.34
C ALA A 27 5.06 6.00 9.46
N LYS A 28 6.06 5.09 9.40
CA LYS A 28 7.20 5.19 8.48
C LYS A 28 6.76 5.24 7.02
N LEU A 29 5.83 4.36 6.62
CA LEU A 29 5.29 4.33 5.26
C LEU A 29 4.60 5.63 4.86
N CYS A 30 3.93 6.28 5.81
CA CYS A 30 3.26 7.56 5.66
C CYS A 30 4.20 8.77 5.83
N GLY A 31 5.50 8.57 6.10
CA GLY A 31 6.46 9.65 6.34
C GLY A 31 6.18 10.46 7.60
N LEU A 32 5.50 9.87 8.58
CA LEU A 32 5.18 10.54 9.85
C LEU A 32 6.39 10.55 10.78
N PRO A 33 6.53 11.58 11.64
CA PRO A 33 7.60 11.64 12.64
C PRO A 33 7.55 10.45 13.60
N ALA A 34 8.71 9.99 14.04
CA ALA A 34 8.81 8.84 14.93
C ALA A 34 8.17 9.07 16.32
N ALA A 35 8.13 10.32 16.78
CA ALA A 35 7.65 10.68 18.12
C ALA A 35 6.14 10.45 18.29
N ASP A 36 5.33 10.77 17.27
CA ASP A 36 3.86 10.82 17.36
C ASP A 36 3.15 10.10 16.18
N GLY A 37 3.90 9.60 15.21
CA GLY A 37 3.35 8.98 14.01
C GLY A 37 2.48 7.76 14.31
N ALA A 38 2.88 6.92 15.28
CA ALA A 38 2.10 5.74 15.66
C ALA A 38 0.72 6.10 16.23
N ASP A 39 0.62 7.17 17.01
CA ASP A 39 -0.65 7.66 17.58
C ASP A 39 -1.53 8.27 16.49
N THR A 40 -0.92 8.98 15.55
CA THR A 40 -1.62 9.47 14.35
C THR A 40 -2.24 8.31 13.55
N ILE A 41 -1.49 7.22 13.34
CA ILE A 41 -2.04 6.03 12.66
C ILE A 41 -3.20 5.42 13.45
N ARG A 42 -3.08 5.26 14.77
CA ARG A 42 -4.17 4.73 15.62
C ARG A 42 -5.43 5.58 15.51
N LYS A 43 -5.29 6.92 15.50
CA LYS A 43 -6.40 7.84 15.29
C LYS A 43 -7.03 7.65 13.91
N TRP A 44 -6.22 7.55 12.86
CA TRP A 44 -6.72 7.32 11.51
C TRP A 44 -7.36 5.95 11.32
N GLU A 45 -6.97 4.90 12.03
CA GLU A 45 -7.69 3.62 12.02
C GLU A 45 -9.13 3.74 12.57
N ILE A 46 -9.47 4.85 13.23
CA ILE A 46 -10.83 5.18 13.69
C ILE A 46 -11.48 6.20 12.73
N THR A 47 -10.82 7.32 12.49
CA THR A 47 -11.42 8.47 11.76
C THR A 47 -11.26 8.40 10.25
N GLY A 48 -10.31 7.59 9.77
CA GLY A 48 -9.79 7.63 8.40
C GLY A 48 -8.66 8.66 8.22
N PRO A 49 -7.72 8.40 7.29
CA PRO A 49 -6.73 9.37 6.85
C PRO A 49 -7.36 10.38 5.88
N THR A 50 -6.73 11.56 5.74
CA THR A 50 -7.21 12.62 4.84
C THR A 50 -6.11 13.11 3.90
N GLY A 51 -6.53 13.79 2.83
CA GLY A 51 -5.63 14.48 1.92
C GLY A 51 -4.61 13.56 1.23
N PRO A 52 -3.37 14.03 1.02
CA PRO A 52 -2.34 13.29 0.29
C PRO A 52 -2.01 11.91 0.87
N VAL A 53 -2.16 11.72 2.17
CA VAL A 53 -1.83 10.44 2.82
C VAL A 53 -2.85 9.35 2.47
N ALA A 54 -4.12 9.70 2.34
CA ALA A 54 -5.13 8.75 1.88
C ALA A 54 -4.82 8.23 0.46
N GLU A 55 -4.26 9.09 -0.40
CA GLU A 55 -3.86 8.70 -1.75
C GLU A 55 -2.58 7.85 -1.75
N LEU A 56 -1.57 8.24 -0.97
CA LEU A 56 -0.38 7.43 -0.75
C LEU A 56 -0.74 6.01 -0.29
N LEU A 57 -1.67 5.88 0.65
CA LEU A 57 -2.12 4.58 1.15
C LEU A 57 -2.83 3.73 0.09
N ARG A 58 -3.60 4.36 -0.82
CA ARG A 58 -4.18 3.65 -1.98
C ARG A 58 -3.11 3.17 -2.95
N ILE A 59 -2.05 3.96 -3.16
CA ILE A 59 -0.92 3.57 -3.99
C ILE A 59 -0.21 2.37 -3.35
N LEU A 60 0.11 2.45 -2.06
CA LEU A 60 0.75 1.35 -1.33
C LEU A 60 -0.11 0.08 -1.33
N ALA A 61 -1.44 0.19 -1.27
CA ALA A 61 -2.37 -0.93 -1.32
C ALA A 61 -2.15 -1.84 -2.54
N MET A 62 -1.66 -1.29 -3.66
CA MET A 62 -1.35 -2.07 -4.87
C MET A 62 -0.23 -3.11 -4.67
N ALA A 63 0.52 -3.08 -3.57
CA ALA A 63 1.43 -4.17 -3.21
C ALA A 63 0.69 -5.49 -2.89
N SER A 64 -0.58 -5.40 -2.48
CA SER A 64 -1.39 -6.53 -2.02
C SER A 64 -2.41 -6.98 -3.07
N ASP A 65 -2.53 -8.30 -3.26
CA ASP A 65 -3.43 -8.92 -4.23
C ASP A 65 -4.92 -8.64 -3.95
N HIS A 66 -5.25 -8.23 -2.72
CA HIS A 66 -6.60 -7.81 -2.31
C HIS A 66 -7.08 -6.50 -2.96
N TYR A 67 -6.18 -5.71 -3.56
CA TYR A 67 -6.50 -4.42 -4.16
C TYR A 67 -6.14 -4.40 -5.65
N PRO A 68 -6.95 -3.72 -6.48
CA PRO A 68 -6.63 -3.53 -7.89
C PRO A 68 -5.43 -2.61 -8.06
N ILE A 69 -4.70 -2.79 -9.16
CA ILE A 69 -3.74 -1.79 -9.64
C ILE A 69 -4.56 -0.65 -10.24
N LEU A 70 -4.40 0.56 -9.72
CA LEU A 70 -5.12 1.75 -10.17
C LEU A 70 -4.85 2.02 -11.65
N GLU A 71 -5.84 2.52 -12.39
CA GLU A 71 -5.74 2.71 -13.85
C GLU A 71 -4.54 3.56 -14.29
N MET A 72 -4.21 4.61 -13.52
CA MET A 72 -3.05 5.47 -13.77
C MET A 72 -1.72 4.68 -13.77
N PHE A 73 -1.65 3.55 -13.04
CA PHE A 73 -0.51 2.65 -12.98
C PHE A 73 -0.73 1.36 -13.80
N ASN A 74 -1.94 1.15 -14.32
CA ASN A 74 -2.30 -0.02 -15.10
C ASN A 74 -1.87 0.12 -16.57
N VAL A 75 -0.59 0.48 -16.80
CA VAL A 75 0.03 0.53 -18.13
C VAL A 75 0.08 -0.85 -18.81
N PHE A 76 -0.27 -1.92 -18.10
CA PHE A 76 -0.32 -3.29 -18.60
C PHE A 76 -1.50 -3.56 -19.53
N ASP A 77 -2.58 -2.80 -19.44
CA ASP A 77 -3.76 -2.98 -20.31
C ASP A 77 -3.71 -2.14 -21.59
N ARG A 78 -2.57 -1.50 -21.88
CA ARG A 78 -2.35 -0.81 -23.16
C ARG A 78 -2.36 -1.80 -24.33
N HIS A 79 -2.79 -1.31 -25.49
CA HIS A 79 -2.98 -2.11 -26.71
C HIS A 79 -1.67 -2.73 -27.24
N ASP A 80 -0.52 -2.16 -26.88
CA ASP A 80 0.83 -2.62 -27.24
C ASP A 80 1.40 -3.69 -26.30
N VAL A 81 0.72 -4.01 -25.20
CA VAL A 81 1.14 -5.08 -24.27
C VAL A 81 0.42 -6.38 -24.62
N PRO A 82 1.16 -7.45 -25.01
CA PRO A 82 0.56 -8.74 -25.30
C PRO A 82 -0.24 -9.26 -24.09
N VAL A 83 -1.48 -9.69 -24.32
CA VAL A 83 -2.41 -10.13 -23.26
C VAL A 83 -1.78 -11.24 -22.39
N LYS A 84 -1.03 -12.16 -23.00
CA LYS A 84 -0.32 -13.25 -22.31
C LYS A 84 0.73 -12.77 -21.30
N ASP A 85 1.31 -11.59 -21.50
CA ASP A 85 2.39 -11.06 -20.65
C ASP A 85 1.85 -10.20 -19.50
N ARG A 86 0.57 -9.81 -19.55
CA ARG A 86 -0.05 -8.93 -18.55
C ARG A 86 -0.01 -9.50 -17.13
N PRO A 87 -0.31 -10.79 -16.88
CA PRO A 87 -0.24 -11.36 -15.53
C PRO A 87 1.18 -11.25 -14.93
N ALA A 88 2.21 -11.62 -15.70
CA ALA A 88 3.59 -11.57 -15.27
C ALA A 88 4.04 -10.13 -14.98
N ARG A 89 3.65 -9.16 -15.81
CA ARG A 89 3.97 -7.74 -15.57
C ARG A 89 3.28 -7.17 -14.33
N ARG A 90 2.01 -7.53 -14.09
CA ARG A 90 1.30 -7.15 -12.85
C ARG A 90 2.00 -7.73 -11.62
N GLN A 91 2.43 -8.99 -11.68
CA GLN A 91 3.15 -9.63 -10.58
C GLN A 91 4.51 -8.93 -10.31
N ALA A 92 5.26 -8.61 -11.36
CA ALA A 92 6.52 -7.89 -11.23
C ALA A 92 6.33 -6.50 -10.59
N PHE A 93 5.28 -5.77 -10.99
CA PHE A 93 4.93 -4.49 -10.37
C PHE A 93 4.58 -4.64 -8.89
N ARG A 94 3.77 -5.64 -8.53
CA ARG A 94 3.46 -5.91 -7.12
C ARG A 94 4.71 -6.23 -6.31
N GLU A 95 5.63 -7.01 -6.85
CA GLU A 95 6.88 -7.33 -6.15
C GLU A 95 7.77 -6.10 -5.97
N GLN A 96 7.83 -5.21 -6.97
CA GLN A 96 8.50 -3.92 -6.83
C GLN A 96 7.89 -3.10 -5.69
N MET A 97 6.55 -3.00 -5.65
CA MET A 97 5.85 -2.29 -4.57
C MET A 97 6.11 -2.90 -3.19
N ARG A 98 6.12 -4.23 -3.08
CA ARG A 98 6.45 -4.95 -1.83
C ARG A 98 7.88 -4.67 -1.39
N SER A 99 8.84 -4.69 -2.32
CA SER A 99 10.24 -4.32 -2.04
C SER A 99 10.35 -2.89 -1.51
N ASP A 100 9.62 -1.95 -2.09
CA ASP A 100 9.62 -0.55 -1.65
C ASP A 100 9.00 -0.39 -0.25
N VAL A 101 7.92 -1.12 0.05
CA VAL A 101 7.33 -1.17 1.40
C VAL A 101 8.36 -1.68 2.41
N ARG A 102 9.01 -2.82 2.12
CA ARG A 102 10.05 -3.40 2.98
C ARG A 102 11.19 -2.41 3.23
N ARG A 103 11.68 -1.74 2.19
CA ARG A 103 12.76 -0.74 2.30
C ARG A 103 12.40 0.43 3.21
N ARG A 104 11.15 0.89 3.18
CA ARG A 104 10.69 2.06 3.97
C ARG A 104 10.54 1.75 5.46
N ILE A 105 10.23 0.51 5.81
CA ILE A 105 10.01 0.13 7.22
C ILE A 105 11.31 -0.26 7.93
N GLY A 106 12.39 -0.51 7.18
CA GLY A 106 13.72 -0.84 7.69
C GLY A 106 13.94 -2.34 7.71
#